data_AF-A0ABD1CMM5-F1
#
_entry.id   AF-A0ABD1CMM5-F1
#
_cell.length_a   1.000
_cell.length_b   1.000
_cell.length_c   1.000
_cell.angle_alpha   90.00
_cell.angle_beta   90.00
_cell.angle_gamma   90.00
#
_symmetry.space_group_name_H-M   'P 1'
#
loop_
_entity.id
_entity.type
_entity.pdbx_description
1 polymer ?
#
loop_
_entity_poly.entity_id
_entity_poly.type
_entity_poly.pdbx_seq_one_letter_code
_entity_poly.pdbx_strand_id
1 'polypeptide(L)'
;MTATNNELLGLAFMAFFIITLSSTARYYFKFFCFVVLSVVCAVGPVPLMLLRPRDYRNALLPAYLCTKFGKALGASFEVRGKENVNRQHGGVVLMNHQSALDLVGELNEEFDE
;
A
#
# COMPACT_ATOMS: atom_id res chain seq x y z
N MET A 1 16.46 -10.79 30.01
CA MET A 1 15.34 -11.76 30.07
C MET A 1 14.84 -11.98 28.66
N THR A 2 14.96 -13.20 28.14
CA THR A 2 14.34 -13.62 26.88
C THR A 2 13.08 -14.39 27.21
N ALA A 3 11.95 -14.06 26.59
CA ALA A 3 10.73 -14.84 26.72
C ALA A 3 10.99 -16.29 26.26
N THR A 4 10.43 -17.24 26.99
CA THR A 4 10.45 -18.66 26.61
C THR A 4 9.54 -18.89 25.41
N ASN A 5 9.77 -19.97 24.64
CA ASN A 5 8.98 -20.28 23.45
C ASN A 5 7.47 -20.39 23.74
N ASN A 6 7.10 -20.89 24.93
CA ASN A 6 5.71 -21.01 25.35
C ASN A 6 5.05 -19.65 25.61
N GLU A 7 5.80 -18.71 26.20
CA GLU A 7 5.32 -17.33 26.41
C GLU A 7 5.13 -16.61 25.07
N LEU A 8 6.06 -16.80 24.11
CA LEU A 8 5.93 -16.23 22.78
C LEU A 8 4.69 -16.77 22.04
N LEU A 9 4.45 -18.08 22.12
CA LEU A 9 3.25 -18.70 21.54
C LEU A 9 1.97 -18.15 22.18
N GLY A 10 1.93 -18.04 23.51
CA GLY A 10 0.80 -17.44 24.22
C GLY A 10 0.51 -16.02 23.78
N LEU A 11 1.55 -15.18 23.65
CA LEU A 11 1.43 -13.81 23.15
C LEU A 11 0.93 -13.76 21.70
N ALA A 12 1.41 -14.66 20.84
CA ALA A 12 0.96 -14.74 19.45
C ALA A 12 -0.54 -15.09 19.34
N PHE A 13 -1.02 -16.07 20.12
CA PHE A 13 -2.45 -16.40 20.17
C PHE A 13 -3.29 -15.23 20.70
N MET A 14 -2.84 -14.57 21.77
CA MET A 14 -3.54 -13.40 22.31
C MET A 14 -3.64 -12.28 21.27
N ALA A 15 -2.53 -11.97 20.57
CA ALA A 15 -2.53 -10.98 19.49
C ALA A 15 -3.49 -11.37 18.36
N PHE A 16 -3.47 -12.65 17.95
CA PHE A 16 -4.37 -13.18 16.93
C PHE A 16 -5.85 -12.97 17.30
N PHE A 17 -6.24 -13.29 18.54
CA PHE A 17 -7.60 -13.08 19.01
C PHE A 17 -7.97 -11.60 19.09
N ILE A 18 -7.08 -10.73 19.58
CA ILE A 18 -7.34 -9.28 19.64
C ILE A 18 -7.59 -8.70 18.24
N ILE A 19 -6.73 -9.03 17.28
CA ILE A 19 -6.84 -8.58 15.88
C ILE A 19 -8.12 -9.15 15.23
N THR A 20 -8.48 -10.40 15.55
CA THR A 20 -9.64 -11.06 14.94
C THR A 20 -10.96 -10.63 15.57
N LEU A 21 -11.01 -10.33 16.86
CA LEU A 21 -12.27 -10.00 17.55
C LEU A 21 -12.56 -8.50 17.60
N SER A 22 -11.54 -7.64 17.61
CA SER A 22 -11.72 -6.17 17.61
C SER A 22 -11.59 -5.58 16.21
N SER A 23 -12.64 -4.90 15.73
CA SER A 23 -12.62 -4.20 14.45
C SER A 23 -11.57 -3.08 14.41
N THR A 24 -11.41 -2.35 15.52
CA THR A 24 -10.39 -1.30 15.67
C THR A 24 -8.99 -1.88 15.60
N ALA A 25 -8.70 -2.96 16.33
CA ALA A 25 -7.40 -3.60 16.28
C ALA A 25 -7.10 -4.15 14.88
N ARG A 26 -8.10 -4.76 14.23
CA ARG A 26 -7.99 -5.25 12.85
C ARG A 26 -7.67 -4.13 11.87
N TYR A 27 -8.32 -2.97 12.01
CA TYR A 27 -8.08 -1.81 11.17
C TYR A 27 -6.63 -1.34 11.30
N TYR A 28 -6.16 -1.08 12.52
CA TYR A 28 -4.79 -0.60 12.72
C TYR A 28 -3.74 -1.64 12.32
N PHE A 29 -4.02 -2.93 12.52
CA PHE A 29 -3.15 -4.00 12.03
C PHE A 29 -3.05 -3.99 10.51
N LYS A 30 -4.18 -3.95 9.80
CA LYS A 30 -4.20 -3.84 8.33
C LYS A 30 -3.50 -2.58 7.83
N PHE A 31 -3.72 -1.45 8.50
CA PHE A 31 -3.07 -0.18 8.17
C PHE A 31 -1.55 -0.26 8.38
N PHE A 32 -1.09 -0.85 9.48
CA PHE A 32 0.33 -1.11 9.73
C PHE A 32 0.93 -2.02 8.65
N CYS A 33 0.28 -3.14 8.33
CA CYS A 33 0.71 -4.01 7.24
C CYS A 33 0.80 -3.26 5.91
N PHE A 34 -0.18 -2.41 5.62
CA PHE A 34 -0.19 -1.59 4.41
C PHE A 34 1.03 -0.67 4.35
N VAL A 35 1.31 0.10 5.41
CA VAL A 35 2.48 1.00 5.46
C VAL A 35 3.79 0.24 5.25
N VAL A 36 3.98 -0.88 5.95
CA VAL A 36 5.19 -1.71 5.81
C VAL A 36 5.33 -2.25 4.38
N LEU A 37 4.24 -2.77 3.82
CA LEU A 37 4.24 -3.28 2.44
C LEU A 37 4.49 -2.17 1.42
N SER A 38 3.96 -0.97 1.61
CA SER A 38 4.22 0.18 0.74
C SER A 38 5.71 0.53 0.67
N VAL A 39 6.41 0.48 1.82
CA VAL A 39 7.87 0.67 1.85
C VAL A 39 8.58 -0.42 1.05
N VAL A 40 8.19 -1.68 1.22
CA VAL A 40 8.77 -2.80 0.46
C VAL A 40 8.51 -2.65 -1.04
N CYS A 41 7.31 -2.23 -1.43
CA CYS A 41 6.93 -2.02 -2.83
C CYS A 41 7.68 -0.84 -3.47
N ALA A 42 7.99 0.20 -2.71
CA ALA A 42 8.77 1.33 -3.18
C ALA A 42 10.27 1.02 -3.27
N VAL A 43 10.83 0.37 -2.24
CA VAL A 43 12.28 0.13 -2.13
C VAL A 43 12.72 -1.10 -2.91
N GLY A 44 11.91 -2.17 -2.92
CA GLY A 44 12.25 -3.44 -3.58
C GLY A 44 12.60 -3.30 -5.07
N PRO A 45 11.85 -2.52 -5.87
CA PRO A 45 12.15 -2.28 -7.28
C PRO A 45 13.37 -1.37 -7.53
N VAL A 46 13.90 -0.65 -6.54
CA VAL A 46 14.98 0.34 -6.74
C VAL A 46 16.18 -0.22 -7.51
N PRO A 47 16.71 -1.42 -7.24
CA PRO A 47 17.81 -1.98 -8.01
C PRO A 47 17.52 -2.10 -9.51
N LEU A 48 16.27 -2.42 -9.89
CA LEU A 48 15.84 -2.47 -11.29
C LEU A 48 15.69 -1.05 -11.88
N MET A 49 15.17 -0.11 -11.10
CA MET A 49 15.00 1.29 -11.51
C MET A 49 16.35 1.96 -11.79
N LEU A 50 17.40 1.57 -11.06
CA LEU A 50 18.77 2.06 -11.28
C LEU A 50 19.35 1.67 -12.64
N LEU A 51 18.82 0.63 -13.30
CA LEU A 51 19.23 0.26 -14.66
C LEU A 51 18.73 1.27 -15.71
N ARG A 52 17.68 2.04 -15.39
CA ARG A 52 17.10 3.09 -16.25
C ARG A 52 16.80 4.34 -15.42
N PRO A 53 17.84 5.05 -14.95
CA PRO A 53 17.63 6.18 -14.06
C PRO A 53 16.81 7.27 -14.74
N ARG A 54 15.91 7.91 -13.97
CA ARG A 54 15.01 8.98 -14.41
C ARG A 54 13.94 8.58 -15.45
N ASP A 55 13.75 7.30 -15.72
CA ASP A 55 12.60 6.83 -16.51
C ASP A 55 11.32 6.87 -15.64
N TYR A 56 10.28 7.56 -16.12
CA TYR A 56 8.99 7.67 -15.41
C TYR A 56 8.33 6.30 -15.22
N ARG A 57 8.58 5.35 -16.13
CA ARG A 57 8.02 3.99 -16.09
C ARG A 57 8.48 3.19 -14.87
N ASN A 58 9.54 3.64 -14.21
CA ASN A 58 10.01 3.05 -12.96
C ASN A 58 8.98 3.17 -11.82
N ALA A 59 8.06 4.13 -11.88
CA ALA A 59 7.00 4.29 -10.90
C ALA A 59 5.87 3.26 -11.06
N LEU A 60 5.68 2.71 -12.28
CA LEU A 60 4.61 1.76 -12.60
C LEU A 60 4.67 0.49 -11.74
N LEU A 61 5.86 -0.09 -11.57
CA LEU A 61 5.98 -1.34 -10.81
C LEU A 61 5.65 -1.15 -9.31
N PRO A 62 6.23 -0.17 -8.59
CA PRO A 62 5.80 0.20 -7.25
C PRO A 62 4.30 0.50 -7.15
N ALA A 63 3.76 1.26 -8.11
CA ALA A 63 2.36 1.65 -8.18
C ALA A 63 1.42 0.46 -8.26
N TYR A 64 1.73 -0.48 -9.15
CA TYR A 64 1.00 -1.73 -9.30
C TYR A 64 1.01 -2.54 -8.01
N LEU A 65 2.19 -2.74 -7.42
CA LEU A 65 2.36 -3.55 -6.21
C LEU A 65 1.60 -2.95 -5.02
N CYS A 66 1.78 -1.66 -4.75
CA CYS A 66 1.06 -0.94 -3.68
C CYS A 66 -0.46 -1.06 -3.84
N THR A 67 -0.98 -0.87 -5.06
CA THR A 67 -2.41 -0.97 -5.34
C THR A 67 -2.94 -2.39 -5.10
N LYS A 68 -2.21 -3.42 -5.53
CA LYS A 68 -2.62 -4.82 -5.31
C LYS A 68 -2.61 -5.19 -3.83
N PHE A 69 -1.60 -4.77 -3.06
CA PHE A 69 -1.58 -5.02 -1.61
C PHE A 69 -2.68 -4.26 -0.87
N GLY A 70 -2.94 -2.99 -1.25
CA GLY A 70 -4.06 -2.22 -0.71
C GLY A 70 -5.40 -2.94 -0.92
N LYS A 71 -5.69 -3.39 -2.15
CA LYS A 71 -6.89 -4.18 -2.46
C LYS A 71 -6.93 -5.50 -1.68
N ALA A 72 -5.81 -6.22 -1.57
CA ALA A 72 -5.72 -7.47 -0.81
C ALA A 72 -5.99 -7.30 0.70
N LEU A 73 -5.65 -6.14 1.27
CA LEU A 73 -5.97 -5.79 2.65
C LEU A 73 -7.43 -5.33 2.84
N GLY A 74 -8.17 -5.20 1.74
CA GLY A 74 -9.59 -4.83 1.72
C GLY A 74 -9.84 -3.35 1.49
N ALA A 75 -8.87 -2.59 0.98
CA ALA A 75 -9.12 -1.24 0.50
C ALA A 75 -9.93 -1.29 -0.80
N SER A 76 -10.98 -0.48 -0.86
CA SER A 76 -11.79 -0.24 -2.05
C SER A 76 -11.92 1.26 -2.24
N PHE A 77 -11.89 1.70 -3.49
CA PHE A 77 -12.03 3.12 -3.84
C PHE A 77 -12.80 3.23 -5.14
N GLU A 78 -13.45 4.37 -5.32
CA GLU A 78 -14.19 4.73 -6.52
C GLU A 78 -13.54 5.98 -7.08
N VAL A 79 -13.15 5.93 -8.36
CA VAL A 79 -12.57 7.07 -9.06
C VAL A 79 -13.68 7.78 -9.83
N ARG A 80 -13.89 9.07 -9.53
CA ARG A 80 -14.88 9.92 -10.18
C ARG A 80 -14.19 11.06 -10.93
N GLY A 81 -14.81 11.53 -12.01
CA GLY A 81 -14.28 12.66 -12.78
C GLY A 81 -13.18 12.30 -13.77
N LYS A 82 -13.11 11.03 -14.21
CA LYS A 82 -12.08 10.53 -15.15
C LYS A 82 -12.06 11.31 -16.47
N GLU A 83 -13.18 11.88 -16.88
CA GLU A 83 -13.31 12.74 -18.06
C GLU A 83 -12.49 14.03 -18.00
N ASN A 84 -12.06 14.45 -16.80
CA ASN A 84 -11.21 15.63 -16.62
C ASN A 84 -9.71 15.31 -16.84
N VAL A 85 -9.34 14.03 -16.97
CA VAL A 85 -7.95 13.61 -17.14
C VAL A 85 -7.60 13.56 -18.63
N ASN A 86 -6.70 14.46 -19.07
CA ASN A 86 -6.18 14.45 -20.44
C ASN A 86 -5.09 13.37 -20.59
N ARG A 87 -5.43 12.26 -21.25
CA ARG A 87 -4.51 11.13 -21.47
C ARG A 87 -3.44 11.36 -22.55
N GLN A 88 -3.56 12.42 -23.35
CA GLN A 88 -2.62 12.69 -24.44
C GLN A 88 -1.38 13.47 -24.00
N HIS A 89 -1.40 14.05 -22.80
CA HIS A 89 -0.32 14.89 -22.28
C HIS A 89 -0.01 14.50 -20.83
N GLY A 90 1.22 14.75 -20.40
CA GLY A 90 1.57 14.65 -18.99
C GLY A 90 0.82 15.69 -18.16
N GLY A 91 0.53 15.35 -16.90
CA GLY A 91 -0.15 16.23 -15.95
C GLY A 91 0.47 16.14 -14.56
N VAL A 92 0.07 17.07 -13.69
CA VAL A 92 0.44 17.05 -12.26
C VAL A 92 -0.85 16.82 -11.48
N VAL A 93 -0.89 15.72 -10.72
CA VAL A 93 -1.99 15.45 -9.79
C VAL A 93 -1.75 16.25 -8.52
N LEU A 94 -2.69 17.14 -8.18
CA LEU A 94 -2.69 17.85 -6.90
C LEU A 94 -3.76 17.24 -6.01
N MET A 95 -3.35 16.67 -4.89
CA MET A 95 -4.25 16.06 -3.92
C MET A 95 -3.91 16.47 -2.49
N ASN A 96 -4.90 16.36 -1.61
CA ASN A 96 -4.64 16.44 -0.17
C ASN A 96 -3.84 15.20 0.26
N HIS A 97 -2.83 15.38 1.11
CA HIS A 97 -2.09 14.26 1.68
C HIS A 97 -2.51 14.04 3.14
N GLN A 98 -3.55 13.22 3.32
CA GLN A 98 -4.15 12.97 4.64
C GLN A 98 -3.66 11.67 5.26
N SER A 99 -3.20 10.71 4.44
CA SER A 99 -2.83 9.38 4.91
C SER A 99 -1.90 8.63 3.97
N ALA A 100 -1.21 7.62 4.48
CA ALA A 100 -0.50 6.67 3.63
C ALA A 100 -1.43 5.95 2.63
N LEU A 101 -2.73 5.82 2.97
CA LEU A 101 -3.73 5.21 2.08
C LEU A 101 -3.94 5.98 0.76
N ASP A 102 -3.52 7.25 0.70
CA ASP A 102 -3.60 8.06 -0.52
C ASP A 102 -2.84 7.38 -1.69
N LEU A 103 -1.79 6.61 -1.38
CA LEU A 103 -1.03 5.81 -2.35
C LEU A 103 -1.88 4.78 -3.11
N VAL A 104 -2.96 4.25 -2.53
CA VAL A 104 -3.80 3.25 -3.22
C VAL A 104 -4.66 3.90 -4.29
N GLY A 105 -5.17 5.11 -4.00
CA GLY A 105 -6.07 5.84 -4.89
C GLY A 105 -5.32 6.49 -6.05
N GLU A 106 -4.17 7.12 -5.78
CA GLU A 106 -3.30 7.73 -6.78
C GLU A 106 -2.82 6.72 -7.83
N LEU A 107 -2.41 5.54 -7.38
CA LEU A 107 -1.68 4.59 -8.21
C LEU A 107 -2.58 3.65 -9.02
N ASN A 108 -3.90 3.64 -8.80
CA ASN A 108 -4.80 2.75 -9.54
C ASN A 108 -5.19 3.28 -10.93
N GLU A 109 -5.10 4.59 -11.18
CA GLU A 109 -5.41 5.12 -12.52
C GLU A 109 -4.44 4.62 -13.60
N GLU A 110 -3.25 4.12 -13.22
CA GLU A 110 -2.25 3.57 -14.13
C GLU A 110 -2.54 2.13 -14.61
N PHE A 111 -3.48 1.37 -13.99
CA PHE A 111 -3.64 -0.07 -14.25
C PHE A 111 -5.05 -0.57 -14.60
N ASP A 112 -6.07 0.31 -14.66
CA ASP A 112 -7.41 -0.04 -15.17
C ASP A 112 -7.50 0.15 -16.71
N GLU A 113 -6.47 -0.30 -17.43
CA GLU A 113 -6.51 -0.54 -18.89
C GLU A 113 -6.77 -2.03 -19.19
#